data_AF-A0AAU6DGY1-F1
#
_entry.id   AF-A0AAU6DGY1-F1
#
_cell.length_a   1.000
_cell.length_b   1.000
_cell.length_c   1.000
_cell.angle_alpha   90.00
_cell.angle_beta   90.00
_cell.angle_gamma   90.00
#
_symmetry.space_group_name_H-M   'P 1'
#
loop_
_entity.id
_entity.type
_entity.pdbx_description
1 polymer ?
#
loop_
_entity_poly.entity_id
_entity_poly.type
_entity_poly.pdbx_seq_one_letter_code
_entity_poly.pdbx_strand_id
1 'polypeptide(L)'
;MATPPGGHPYYGEQQVPGEFDRNRFDFPSTPGRHGRQHQQPQPPSPYDQPPRIQPVQPSWKPEPDPAPAQDRNPLVRPYAMTGGRTRPRYQLAIEALVSTTAEPSQLQGQLPEHQRICRLCVEIKSVAEISALLTIPLGVARILVADLAEAGLVAIHQPGGDDAVGGQPDVTLLERVLSGLRKL
;
A
#
# COMPACT_ATOMS: atom_id res chain seq x y z
N MET A 1 -41.73 -19.13 45.34
CA MET A 1 -41.55 -17.88 44.57
C MET A 1 -40.74 -18.25 43.33
N ALA A 2 -41.38 -18.72 42.26
CA ALA A 2 -42.20 -17.96 41.31
C ALA A 2 -41.34 -17.06 40.41
N THR A 3 -40.74 -17.67 39.38
CA THR A 3 -40.50 -17.03 38.09
C THR A 3 -41.87 -16.74 37.44
N PRO A 4 -42.16 -15.51 36.99
CA PRO A 4 -43.26 -15.29 36.09
C PRO A 4 -42.82 -15.46 34.62
N PRO A 5 -43.68 -16.06 33.78
CA PRO A 5 -43.48 -16.31 32.36
C PRO A 5 -44.08 -15.19 31.50
N GLY A 6 -43.63 -15.08 30.26
CA GLY A 6 -44.17 -14.10 29.30
C GLY A 6 -44.00 -14.57 27.86
N GLY A 7 -44.72 -15.62 27.49
CA GLY A 7 -44.95 -16.02 26.11
C GLY A 7 -46.32 -15.55 25.61
N HIS A 8 -46.48 -15.68 24.29
CA HIS A 8 -47.69 -15.61 23.45
C HIS A 8 -48.08 -14.22 22.88
N PRO A 9 -48.76 -14.16 21.71
CA PRO A 9 -49.04 -15.21 20.71
C PRO A 9 -48.73 -14.81 19.25
N TYR A 10 -48.51 -15.83 18.43
CA TYR A 10 -48.93 -15.83 17.02
C TYR A 10 -50.47 -15.81 16.98
N TYR A 11 -51.06 -14.88 16.24
CA TYR A 11 -52.39 -15.06 15.67
C TYR A 11 -52.27 -15.11 14.15
N GLY A 12 -52.64 -16.26 13.60
CA GLY A 12 -53.07 -16.41 12.22
C GLY A 12 -54.58 -16.59 12.16
N GLU A 13 -55.08 -16.48 10.92
CA GLU A 13 -56.39 -16.87 10.38
C GLU A 13 -57.61 -15.95 10.55
N GLN A 14 -58.14 -15.51 9.41
CA GLN A 14 -59.47 -15.80 8.87
C GLN A 14 -59.54 -15.23 7.42
N GLN A 15 -60.06 -15.81 6.35
CA GLN A 15 -61.01 -16.92 6.16
C GLN A 15 -61.06 -17.32 4.65
N VAL A 16 -61.18 -18.63 4.40
CA VAL A 16 -61.56 -19.38 3.17
C VAL A 16 -63.07 -19.20 2.84
N PRO A 17 -63.63 -19.48 1.61
CA PRO A 17 -63.79 -20.88 1.11
C PRO A 17 -64.04 -21.15 -0.41
N GLY A 18 -63.88 -22.45 -0.76
CA GLY A 18 -64.54 -23.13 -1.89
C GLY A 18 -63.81 -23.03 -3.23
N GLU A 19 -63.69 -24.05 -4.09
CA GLU A 19 -64.35 -25.35 -4.16
C GLU A 19 -63.61 -26.20 -5.21
N PHE A 20 -63.82 -27.51 -5.13
CA PHE A 20 -63.24 -28.59 -5.93
C PHE A 20 -63.59 -28.49 -7.43
N ASP A 21 -62.75 -28.98 -8.34
CA ASP A 21 -62.84 -30.34 -8.92
C ASP A 21 -62.02 -30.45 -10.22
N ARG A 22 -61.47 -31.64 -10.43
CA ARG A 22 -60.77 -32.07 -11.63
C ARG A 22 -61.78 -32.52 -12.70
N ASN A 23 -61.31 -32.33 -13.93
CA ASN A 23 -61.60 -33.07 -15.16
C ASN A 23 -62.75 -32.61 -16.06
N ARG A 24 -62.35 -32.61 -17.34
CA ARG A 24 -63.07 -33.12 -18.53
C ARG A 24 -63.49 -32.03 -19.49
N PHE A 25 -62.94 -32.11 -20.69
CA PHE A 25 -63.41 -31.73 -22.04
C PHE A 25 -62.23 -31.13 -22.84
N ASP A 26 -61.47 -31.97 -23.55
CA ASP A 26 -61.67 -32.36 -24.96
C ASP A 26 -61.55 -31.14 -25.90
N PHE A 27 -60.40 -30.99 -26.56
CA PHE A 27 -60.29 -30.18 -27.79
C PHE A 27 -59.38 -30.86 -28.82
N PRO A 28 -59.85 -31.04 -30.07
CA PRO A 28 -59.17 -31.81 -31.09
C PRO A 28 -58.12 -31.01 -31.88
N SER A 29 -57.23 -31.78 -32.51
CA SER A 29 -56.31 -31.56 -33.64
C SER A 29 -56.20 -30.19 -34.35
N THR A 30 -54.95 -29.91 -34.74
CA THR A 30 -54.43 -28.93 -35.75
C THR A 30 -55.24 -28.90 -37.08
N PRO A 31 -55.17 -27.87 -37.97
CA PRO A 31 -53.94 -27.16 -38.40
C PRO A 31 -54.07 -25.66 -38.80
N GLY A 32 -52.94 -24.99 -39.08
CA GLY A 32 -52.96 -23.62 -39.60
C GLY A 32 -51.58 -22.98 -39.84
N ARG A 33 -50.84 -23.49 -40.83
CA ARG A 33 -49.72 -22.78 -41.49
C ARG A 33 -50.25 -21.45 -42.03
N HIS A 34 -49.60 -20.31 -41.79
CA HIS A 34 -49.36 -19.19 -42.73
C HIS A 34 -48.75 -17.98 -41.98
N GLY A 35 -47.65 -17.42 -42.52
CA GLY A 35 -47.23 -16.06 -42.18
C GLY A 35 -45.86 -15.86 -41.50
N ARG A 36 -44.78 -16.51 -41.95
CA ARG A 36 -43.43 -15.96 -41.73
C ARG A 36 -43.31 -14.65 -42.53
N GLN A 37 -43.43 -13.50 -41.87
CA GLN A 37 -42.78 -12.28 -42.37
C GLN A 37 -41.37 -12.26 -41.78
N HIS A 38 -40.39 -12.45 -42.65
CA HIS A 38 -38.98 -12.28 -42.34
C HIS A 38 -38.71 -10.78 -42.12
N GLN A 39 -38.56 -10.32 -40.87
CA GLN A 39 -37.74 -9.14 -40.61
C GLN A 39 -36.29 -9.60 -40.57
N GLN A 40 -35.53 -9.29 -41.62
CA GLN A 40 -34.07 -9.40 -41.57
C GLN A 40 -33.55 -8.40 -40.52
N PRO A 41 -32.75 -8.82 -39.52
CA PRO A 41 -32.05 -7.87 -38.68
C PRO A 41 -31.05 -7.11 -39.55
N GLN A 42 -31.11 -5.78 -39.52
CA GLN A 42 -30.14 -4.95 -40.24
C GLN A 42 -28.73 -5.21 -39.70
N PRO A 43 -27.70 -5.22 -40.56
CA PRO A 43 -26.33 -5.34 -40.09
C PRO A 43 -25.98 -4.12 -39.20
N PRO A 44 -25.27 -4.30 -38.09
CA PRO A 44 -24.86 -3.19 -37.23
C PRO A 44 -23.97 -2.22 -38.01
N SER A 45 -24.17 -0.93 -37.77
CA SER A 45 -23.42 0.15 -38.43
C SER A 45 -21.92 0.05 -38.06
N PRO A 46 -20.98 0.31 -38.99
CA PRO A 46 -19.53 0.20 -38.72
C PRO A 46 -19.03 1.10 -37.58
N TYR A 47 -19.83 2.12 -37.21
CA TYR A 47 -19.47 3.13 -36.23
C TYR A 47 -19.87 2.78 -34.78
N ASP A 48 -20.59 1.68 -34.56
CA ASP A 48 -20.94 1.21 -33.20
C ASP A 48 -19.85 0.35 -32.54
N GLN A 49 -18.67 0.23 -33.15
CA GLN A 49 -17.56 -0.51 -32.55
C GLN A 49 -16.68 0.43 -31.70
N PRO A 50 -16.64 0.28 -30.37
CA PRO A 50 -15.63 0.95 -29.56
C PRO A 50 -14.24 0.49 -30.00
N PRO A 51 -13.22 1.37 -30.00
CA PRO A 51 -11.88 1.00 -30.44
C PRO A 51 -11.37 -0.17 -29.60
N ARG A 52 -11.07 -1.28 -30.27
CA ARG A 52 -10.44 -2.43 -29.63
C ARG A 52 -9.03 -2.02 -29.22
N ILE A 53 -8.86 -1.65 -27.95
CA ILE A 53 -7.53 -1.46 -27.37
C ILE A 53 -6.87 -2.85 -27.39
N GLN A 54 -5.95 -3.05 -28.32
CA GLN A 54 -5.08 -4.23 -28.28
C GLN A 54 -4.11 -4.04 -27.11
N PRO A 55 -4.02 -4.99 -26.17
CA PRO A 55 -2.96 -4.94 -25.17
C PRO A 55 -1.64 -5.03 -25.91
N VAL A 56 -0.85 -3.95 -25.88
CA VAL A 56 0.54 -3.99 -26.33
C VAL A 56 1.25 -4.98 -25.41
N GLN A 57 1.63 -6.14 -25.94
CA GLN A 57 2.47 -7.06 -25.20
C GLN A 57 3.86 -6.42 -25.14
N PRO A 58 4.39 -6.07 -23.96
CA PRO A 58 5.77 -5.62 -23.88
C PRO A 58 6.66 -6.76 -24.34
N SER A 59 7.32 -6.58 -25.48
CA SER A 59 8.38 -7.47 -25.93
C SER A 59 9.59 -7.24 -25.04
N TRP A 60 9.65 -7.93 -23.91
CA TRP A 60 10.84 -7.96 -23.08
C TRP A 60 11.93 -8.70 -23.86
N LYS A 61 12.82 -7.95 -24.52
CA LYS A 61 14.13 -8.48 -24.91
C LYS A 61 14.91 -8.70 -23.61
N PRO A 62 15.39 -9.91 -23.32
CA PRO A 62 16.37 -10.09 -22.26
C PRO A 62 17.62 -9.32 -22.69
N GLU A 63 17.88 -8.18 -22.05
CA GLU A 63 19.19 -7.53 -22.11
C GLU A 63 20.19 -8.47 -21.42
N PRO A 64 21.43 -8.60 -21.92
CA PRO A 64 22.43 -9.46 -21.27
C PRO A 64 22.62 -9.00 -19.82
N ASP A 65 22.47 -9.93 -18.88
CA ASP A 65 22.58 -9.66 -17.45
C ASP A 65 23.88 -8.89 -17.15
N PRO A 66 23.82 -7.74 -16.44
CA PRO A 66 25.03 -7.13 -15.92
C PRO A 66 25.69 -8.12 -14.96
N ALA A 67 27.03 -8.20 -15.05
CA ALA A 67 27.89 -9.07 -14.24
C ALA A 67 27.43 -9.14 -12.77
N PRO A 68 27.60 -10.29 -12.07
CA PRO A 68 27.05 -10.49 -10.74
C PRO A 68 27.59 -9.43 -9.78
N ALA A 69 26.75 -8.44 -9.47
CA ALA A 69 26.97 -7.55 -8.35
C ALA A 69 27.05 -8.43 -7.09
N GLN A 70 28.20 -8.37 -6.43
CA GLN A 70 28.44 -9.03 -5.15
C GLN A 70 27.38 -8.57 -4.15
N ASP A 71 26.90 -9.52 -3.34
CA ASP A 71 25.80 -9.40 -2.37
C ASP A 71 24.40 -9.20 -2.94
N ARG A 72 23.87 -10.23 -3.60
CA ARG A 72 22.41 -10.37 -3.75
C ARG A 72 21.80 -10.55 -2.37
N ASN A 73 21.26 -9.46 -1.82
CA ASN A 73 20.24 -9.48 -0.78
C ASN A 73 19.22 -10.56 -1.20
N PRO A 74 18.84 -11.53 -0.33
CA PRO A 74 17.74 -12.45 -0.65
C PRO A 74 16.58 -11.65 -1.24
N LEU A 75 15.92 -12.19 -2.28
CA LEU A 75 14.87 -11.54 -3.09
C LEU A 75 13.58 -11.23 -2.30
N VAL A 76 13.70 -10.75 -1.08
CA VAL A 76 12.65 -10.16 -0.28
C VAL A 76 12.24 -8.88 -0.99
N ARG A 77 10.96 -8.80 -1.37
CA ARG A 77 10.41 -7.57 -1.93
C ARG A 77 10.66 -6.42 -0.95
N PRO A 78 11.11 -5.24 -1.40
CA PRO A 78 11.49 -4.16 -0.48
C PRO A 78 10.41 -3.78 0.56
N TYR A 79 9.13 -3.87 0.19
CA TYR A 79 8.01 -3.58 1.10
C TYR A 79 7.69 -4.70 2.10
N ALA A 80 8.18 -5.90 1.88
CA ALA A 80 8.07 -6.98 2.87
C ALA A 80 8.99 -6.71 4.08
N MET A 81 10.10 -5.98 3.89
CA MET A 81 11.02 -5.59 4.97
C MET A 81 10.35 -4.69 6.02
N THR A 82 9.34 -3.91 5.61
CA THR A 82 8.62 -2.98 6.50
C THR A 82 7.37 -3.58 7.13
N GLY A 83 7.08 -4.86 6.87
CA GLY A 83 5.83 -5.51 7.30
C GLY A 83 4.58 -4.92 6.63
N GLY A 84 4.71 -4.38 5.42
CA GLY A 84 3.61 -3.76 4.68
C GLY A 84 3.36 -2.28 4.99
N ARG A 85 4.14 -1.67 5.89
CA ARG A 85 4.05 -0.23 6.16
C ARG A 85 4.57 0.58 4.98
N THR A 86 3.85 1.65 4.65
CA THR A 86 4.16 2.58 3.55
C THR A 86 4.50 3.99 4.02
N ARG A 87 4.40 4.26 5.32
CA ARG A 87 4.75 5.55 5.94
C ARG A 87 5.62 5.36 7.18
N PRO A 88 6.68 6.15 7.36
CA PRO A 88 7.46 6.17 8.59
C PRO A 88 6.66 6.84 9.72
N ARG A 89 7.06 6.60 10.98
CA ARG A 89 6.38 7.17 12.16
C ARG A 89 6.54 8.69 12.28
N TYR A 90 7.64 9.23 11.78
CA TYR A 90 7.90 10.67 11.69
C TYR A 90 8.60 10.98 10.37
N GLN A 91 8.45 12.22 9.93
CA GLN A 91 8.99 12.66 8.64
C GLN A 91 10.50 12.86 8.77
N LEU A 92 11.26 12.11 7.97
CA LEU A 92 12.71 12.25 7.87
C LEU A 92 13.07 13.02 6.60
N ALA A 93 13.74 14.16 6.78
CA ALA A 93 14.43 14.84 5.69
C ALA A 93 15.39 13.88 4.97
N ILE A 94 15.63 14.08 3.67
CA ILE A 94 16.50 13.17 2.90
C ILE A 94 17.97 13.31 3.31
N GLU A 95 18.34 14.53 3.71
CA GLU A 95 19.63 14.98 4.23
C GLU A 95 19.81 14.74 5.73
N ALA A 96 18.79 14.19 6.41
CA ALA A 96 18.88 13.87 7.84
C ALA A 96 20.05 12.93 8.09
N LEU A 97 20.94 13.31 9.01
CA LEU A 97 22.13 12.54 9.33
C LEU A 97 21.80 11.49 10.39
N VAL A 98 22.35 10.30 10.24
CA VAL A 98 22.12 9.16 11.12
C VAL A 98 23.46 8.66 11.65
N SER A 99 23.52 8.40 12.95
CA SER A 99 24.68 7.80 13.62
C SER A 99 24.24 6.63 14.48
N THR A 100 25.05 5.58 14.54
CA THR A 100 24.76 4.41 15.38
C THR A 100 25.07 4.71 16.83
N THR A 101 24.09 4.48 17.70
CA THR A 101 24.23 4.58 19.18
C THR A 101 24.22 3.20 19.84
N ALA A 102 23.83 2.16 19.10
CA ALA A 102 23.76 0.79 19.59
C ALA A 102 25.14 0.19 19.89
N GLU A 103 25.24 -0.46 21.05
CA GLU A 103 26.33 -1.39 21.34
C GLU A 103 26.19 -2.68 20.52
N PRO A 104 27.30 -3.38 20.19
CA PRO A 104 27.26 -4.59 19.37
C PRO A 104 26.35 -5.71 19.93
N SER A 105 26.19 -5.77 21.25
CA SER A 105 25.29 -6.71 21.93
C SER A 105 23.81 -6.42 21.65
N GLN A 106 23.43 -5.15 21.50
CA GLN A 106 22.05 -4.74 21.24
C GLN A 106 21.61 -5.06 19.80
N LEU A 107 22.58 -5.24 18.89
CA LEU A 107 22.31 -5.64 17.51
C LEU A 107 22.01 -7.15 17.39
N GLN A 108 22.31 -7.94 18.42
CA GLN A 108 22.02 -9.37 18.43
C GLN A 108 20.50 -9.59 18.46
N GLY A 109 19.97 -10.33 17.49
CA GLY A 109 18.53 -10.58 17.35
C GLY A 109 17.75 -9.51 16.57
N GLN A 110 18.41 -8.42 16.13
CA GLN A 110 17.81 -7.48 15.18
C GLN A 110 17.70 -8.07 13.78
N LEU A 111 16.78 -7.53 12.97
CA LEU A 111 16.65 -7.90 11.56
C LEU A 111 17.99 -7.68 10.81
N PRO A 112 18.32 -8.49 9.79
CA PRO A 112 19.54 -8.33 9.00
C PRO A 112 19.71 -6.91 8.45
N GLU A 113 18.62 -6.30 8.00
CA GLU A 113 18.58 -4.94 7.45
C GLU A 113 18.89 -3.90 8.53
N HIS A 114 18.34 -4.07 9.75
CA HIS A 114 18.62 -3.21 10.89
C HIS A 114 20.11 -3.26 11.27
N GLN A 115 20.68 -4.47 11.35
CA GLN A 115 22.10 -4.63 11.61
C GLN A 115 22.97 -3.98 10.52
N ARG A 116 22.56 -4.10 9.24
CA ARG A 116 23.31 -3.50 8.13
C ARG A 116 23.27 -1.98 8.17
N ILE A 117 22.12 -1.38 8.49
CA ILE A 117 22.01 0.08 8.71
C ILE A 117 22.92 0.52 9.87
N CYS A 118 22.87 -0.14 11.02
CA CYS A 118 23.73 0.21 12.16
C CYS A 118 25.23 0.07 11.84
N ARG A 119 25.63 -0.91 11.02
CA ARG A 119 27.03 -1.01 10.56
C ARG A 119 27.42 0.13 9.62
N LEU A 120 26.53 0.53 8.70
CA LEU A 120 26.79 1.65 7.79
C LEU A 120 26.91 2.99 8.54
N CYS A 121 26.08 3.19 9.57
CA CYS A 121 25.99 4.44 10.32
C CYS A 121 26.99 4.54 11.49
N VAL A 122 27.97 3.63 11.60
CA VAL A 122 29.14 3.83 12.49
C VAL A 122 29.86 5.12 12.11
N GLU A 123 29.99 5.37 10.81
CA GLU A 123 30.26 6.68 10.27
C GLU A 123 28.94 7.37 9.95
N ILE A 124 28.82 8.65 10.29
CA ILE A 124 27.60 9.43 10.04
C ILE A 124 27.25 9.42 8.55
N LYS A 125 26.00 9.07 8.23
CA LYS A 125 25.47 9.03 6.86
C LYS A 125 24.08 9.62 6.80
N SER A 126 23.74 10.24 5.68
CA SER A 126 22.39 10.71 5.41
C SER A 126 21.44 9.56 5.09
N VAL A 127 20.13 9.79 5.26
CA VAL A 127 19.09 8.83 4.84
C VAL A 127 19.17 8.53 3.34
N ALA A 128 19.51 9.53 2.50
CA ALA A 128 19.77 9.32 1.08
C ALA A 128 20.89 8.30 0.85
N GLU A 129 22.05 8.50 1.49
CA GLU A 129 23.20 7.60 1.34
C GLU A 129 22.88 6.19 1.82
N ILE A 130 22.16 6.04 2.94
CA ILE A 130 21.72 4.72 3.44
C ILE A 130 20.90 4.01 2.37
N SER A 131 19.94 4.71 1.73
CA SER A 131 19.10 4.11 0.68
C SER A 131 19.91 3.67 -0.54
N ALA A 132 20.91 4.48 -0.94
CA ALA A 132 21.77 4.20 -2.07
C ALA A 132 22.71 3.02 -1.78
N LEU A 133 23.37 3.02 -0.62
CA LEU A 133 24.33 1.99 -0.22
C LEU A 133 23.67 0.62 0.01
N LEU A 134 22.44 0.61 0.51
CA LEU A 134 21.65 -0.62 0.66
C LEU A 134 20.88 -1.01 -0.61
N THR A 135 20.87 -0.16 -1.63
CA THR A 135 20.11 -0.35 -2.87
C THR A 135 18.62 -0.66 -2.58
N ILE A 136 18.02 0.10 -1.66
CA ILE A 136 16.60 -0.01 -1.29
C ILE A 136 15.85 1.29 -1.58
N PRO A 137 14.51 1.25 -1.80
CA PRO A 137 13.73 2.46 -2.00
C PRO A 137 13.85 3.42 -0.82
N LEU A 138 13.94 4.72 -1.09
CA LEU A 138 14.07 5.77 -0.07
C LEU A 138 12.97 5.70 1.01
N GLY A 139 11.73 5.37 0.62
CA GLY A 139 10.62 5.21 1.56
C GLY A 139 10.85 4.05 2.55
N VAL A 140 11.44 2.94 2.09
CA VAL A 140 11.79 1.79 2.93
C VAL A 140 12.91 2.18 3.89
N ALA A 141 13.97 2.84 3.38
CA ALA A 141 15.07 3.33 4.21
C ALA A 141 14.57 4.24 5.34
N ARG A 142 13.66 5.19 5.04
CA ARG A 142 13.05 6.07 6.06
C ARG A 142 12.30 5.29 7.13
N ILE A 143 11.56 4.25 6.76
CA ILE A 143 10.82 3.43 7.71
C ILE A 143 11.79 2.68 8.64
N LEU A 144 12.78 2.00 8.07
CA LEU A 144 13.76 1.24 8.84
C LEU A 144 14.59 2.13 9.78
N VAL A 145 15.02 3.30 9.31
CA VAL A 145 15.75 4.28 10.14
C VAL A 145 14.88 4.81 11.28
N ALA A 146 13.60 5.11 11.01
CA ALA A 146 12.67 5.55 12.04
C ALA A 146 12.44 4.46 13.11
N ASP A 147 12.34 3.19 12.70
CA ASP A 147 12.21 2.07 13.64
C ASP A 147 13.46 1.89 14.51
N LEU A 148 14.64 2.05 13.92
CA LEU A 148 15.90 1.95 14.65
C LEU A 148 16.05 3.06 15.69
N ALA A 149 15.64 4.27 15.36
CA ALA A 149 15.69 5.40 16.29
C ALA A 149 14.62 5.28 17.38
N GLU A 150 13.43 4.76 17.08
CA GLU A 150 12.44 4.40 18.11
C GLU A 150 12.98 3.34 19.08
N ALA A 151 13.76 2.38 18.57
CA ALA A 151 14.44 1.38 19.38
C ALA A 151 15.70 1.92 20.12
N GLY A 152 16.07 3.19 19.92
CA GLY A 152 17.26 3.81 20.53
C GLY A 152 18.59 3.28 19.98
N LEU A 153 18.59 2.63 18.82
CA LEU A 153 19.76 2.00 18.21
C LEU A 153 20.54 2.95 17.29
N VAL A 154 19.89 4.02 16.83
CA VAL A 154 20.50 5.11 16.07
C VAL A 154 20.01 6.47 16.58
N ALA A 155 20.87 7.47 16.47
CA ALA A 155 20.50 8.87 16.65
C ALA A 155 20.31 9.53 15.28
N ILE A 156 19.36 10.48 15.22
CA ILE A 156 19.05 11.24 14.01
C ILE A 156 19.31 12.71 14.29
N HIS A 157 20.09 13.34 13.42
CA HIS A 157 20.36 14.78 13.44
C HIS A 157 19.68 15.40 12.23
N GLN A 158 18.52 16.02 12.46
CA GLN A 158 17.79 16.73 11.41
C GLN A 158 18.13 18.22 11.42
N PRO A 159 18.59 18.79 10.30
CA PRO A 159 18.71 20.24 10.19
C PRO A 159 17.31 20.87 10.33
N GLY A 160 17.12 21.67 11.37
CA GLY A 160 15.83 22.32 11.64
C GLY A 160 14.81 21.52 12.45
N GLY A 161 15.19 20.38 13.02
CA GLY A 161 14.34 19.56 13.88
C GLY A 161 14.36 20.00 15.35
N ASP A 162 13.16 20.12 15.93
CA ASP A 162 12.77 20.35 17.33
C ASP A 162 12.62 21.79 17.86
N ASP A 163 13.36 22.80 17.37
CA ASP A 163 13.21 24.19 17.88
C ASP A 163 12.71 25.24 16.87
N ALA A 164 12.61 24.89 15.58
CA ALA A 164 12.19 25.84 14.55
C ALA A 164 11.07 25.25 13.68
N VAL A 165 9.84 25.74 13.88
CA VAL A 165 8.77 25.61 12.89
C VAL A 165 9.30 26.18 11.56
N GLY A 166 9.67 25.29 10.64
CA GLY A 166 10.15 25.66 9.29
C GLY A 166 11.67 25.61 9.07
N GLY A 167 12.46 25.05 10.00
CA GLY A 167 13.91 24.84 9.78
C GLY A 167 14.72 26.12 9.57
N GLN A 168 14.17 27.26 9.98
CA GLN A 168 14.86 28.54 9.96
C GLN A 168 15.87 28.56 11.12
N PRO A 169 17.17 28.80 10.85
CA PRO A 169 18.13 29.05 11.91
C PRO A 169 17.71 30.29 12.70
N ASP A 170 17.89 30.25 14.02
CA ASP A 170 17.54 31.37 14.91
C ASP A 170 18.18 32.68 14.40
N VAL A 171 17.36 33.71 14.22
CA VAL A 171 17.80 35.04 13.77
C VAL A 171 18.92 35.56 14.68
N THR A 172 18.86 35.27 15.98
CA THR A 172 19.91 35.72 16.92
C THR A 172 21.25 35.01 16.70
N LEU A 173 21.24 33.77 16.20
CA LEU A 173 22.44 33.06 15.77
C LEU A 173 23.00 33.70 14.49
N LEU A 174 22.14 33.98 13.52
CA LEU A 174 22.54 34.62 12.26
C LEU A 174 23.16 36.01 12.50
N GLU A 175 22.59 36.81 13.39
CA GLU A 175 23.14 38.11 13.77
C GLU A 175 24.50 37.99 14.47
N ARG A 176 24.67 36.99 15.35
CA ARG A 176 25.94 36.69 16.00
C ARG A 176 27.02 36.30 14.99
N VAL A 177 26.70 35.44 14.02
CA VAL A 177 27.61 35.05 12.94
C VAL A 177 28.00 36.25 12.08
N LEU A 178 27.01 37.07 11.68
CA LEU A 178 27.26 38.29 10.90
C LEU A 178 28.17 39.27 11.63
N SER A 179 27.94 39.48 12.93
CA SER A 179 28.81 40.33 13.73
C SER A 179 30.23 39.77 13.87
N GLY A 180 30.39 38.44 13.90
CA GLY A 180 31.69 37.79 13.97
C GLY A 180 32.48 37.96 12.67
N LEU A 181 31.84 37.70 11.52
CA LEU A 181 32.47 37.82 10.20
C LEU A 181 32.87 39.25 9.83
N ARG A 182 32.13 40.26 10.31
CA ARG A 182 32.45 41.69 10.09
C ARG A 182 33.62 42.20 10.93
N LYS A 183 34.12 41.42 11.89
CA LYS A 183 35.22 41.79 12.80
C LYS A 183 36.55 41.12 12.44
N LEU A 184 36.59 40.39 11.32
CA LEU A 184 37.78 39.81 10.69
C LEU A 184 38.20 40.69 9.50
#